data_AF-A0AAU3LKP3-F1
#
_entry.id   AF-A0AAU3LKP3-F1
#
_cell.length_a   1.000
_cell.length_b   1.000
_cell.length_c   1.000
_cell.angle_alpha   90.00
_cell.angle_beta   90.00
_cell.angle_gamma   90.00
#
_symmetry.space_group_name_H-M   'P 1'
#
loop_
_entity.id
_entity.type
_entity.pdbx_description
1 polymer ?
#
loop_
_entity_poly.entity_id
_entity_poly.type
_entity_poly.pdbx_seq_one_letter_code
_entity_poly.pdbx_strand_id
1 'polypeptide(L)'
;MRTWTRAVPAAAGALALAVALTGCNNSDSGKDKRSSDSAGHKKAYRLGEASPPQESTMQSSKGSKFTVTPTKAQTGTKADMDKSGLDTSKEKRPEVPVYVWATLTHQSGKAMEVGDMDEDLVVRTDMGVRTRALVVVMGEAEWPNCPAPDTGKKLSPGQSEKICTAFLIPEGQKAAAVELSQGFSSDPLEWPVTG
;
A
#
# COMPACT_ATOMS: atom_id res chain seq x y z
N MET A 1 -44.95 48.49 11.34
CA MET A 1 -44.70 49.96 11.26
C MET A 1 -43.60 50.33 12.24
N ARG A 2 -42.43 50.76 11.72
CA ARG A 2 -41.52 51.80 12.24
C ARG A 2 -40.12 51.57 11.65
N THR A 3 -39.85 52.40 10.67
CA THR A 3 -38.59 52.77 10.02
C THR A 3 -37.59 53.38 11.01
N TRP A 4 -36.27 53.21 10.83
CA TRP A 4 -35.38 54.27 10.31
C TRP A 4 -33.91 53.82 10.12
N THR A 5 -33.11 54.73 9.56
CA THR A 5 -31.99 54.62 8.60
C THR A 5 -30.57 54.86 9.13
N ARG A 6 -29.57 54.34 8.37
CA ARG A 6 -28.23 54.90 7.95
C ARG A 6 -27.20 55.22 9.07
N ALA A 7 -25.87 55.21 8.89
CA ALA A 7 -24.99 55.41 7.72
C ALA A 7 -23.58 54.77 7.92
N VAL A 8 -22.79 54.76 6.82
CA VAL A 8 -21.42 54.25 6.60
C VAL A 8 -20.38 55.40 6.62
N PRO A 9 -19.08 55.14 6.86
CA PRO A 9 -18.04 55.49 5.86
C PRO A 9 -17.03 54.33 5.67
N ALA A 10 -16.77 53.83 4.46
CA ALA A 10 -15.91 54.36 3.40
C ALA A 10 -14.40 54.35 3.75
N ALA A 11 -13.68 53.35 3.23
CA ALA A 11 -12.23 53.40 3.02
C ALA A 11 -11.92 52.86 1.62
N ALA A 12 -11.45 53.77 0.77
CA ALA A 12 -11.00 53.51 -0.59
C ALA A 12 -9.57 52.93 -0.56
N GLY A 13 -9.32 51.89 -1.35
CA GLY A 13 -7.99 51.33 -1.60
C GLY A 13 -7.85 51.04 -3.09
N ALA A 14 -6.84 51.66 -3.70
CA ALA A 14 -6.74 51.94 -5.13
C ALA A 14 -6.43 50.73 -6.03
N LEU A 15 -6.89 50.88 -7.28
CA LEU A 15 -6.59 50.09 -8.48
C LEU A 15 -5.10 50.12 -8.84
N ALA A 16 -4.58 48.97 -9.31
CA ALA A 16 -3.51 48.95 -10.29
C ALA A 16 -3.81 47.85 -11.33
N LEU A 17 -4.32 48.29 -12.49
CA LEU A 17 -4.40 47.52 -13.72
C LEU A 17 -3.06 47.65 -14.44
N ALA A 18 -2.30 46.57 -14.56
CA ALA A 18 -1.16 46.48 -15.47
C ALA A 18 -1.58 45.64 -16.69
N VAL A 19 -1.91 46.32 -17.79
CA VAL A 19 -2.09 45.72 -19.11
C VAL A 19 -0.73 45.77 -19.80
N ALA A 20 -0.10 44.61 -20.00
CA ALA A 20 1.07 44.50 -20.87
C ALA A 20 0.63 44.07 -22.27
N LEU A 21 1.12 44.82 -23.25
CA LEU A 21 0.81 44.73 -24.66
C LEU A 21 1.42 43.49 -25.33
N THR A 22 0.75 43.10 -26.40
CA THR A 22 1.05 42.10 -27.44
C THR A 22 2.52 41.92 -27.84
N GLY A 23 2.88 40.66 -28.12
CA GLY A 23 4.04 40.28 -28.94
C GLY A 23 3.88 38.90 -29.54
N CYS A 24 3.37 38.82 -30.78
CA CYS A 24 3.54 37.65 -31.65
C CYS A 24 4.63 37.98 -32.67
N ASN A 25 5.81 37.36 -32.60
CA ASN A 25 6.64 37.00 -33.77
C ASN A 25 7.88 36.15 -33.38
N ASN A 26 8.15 35.13 -34.19
CA ASN A 26 9.42 34.42 -34.43
C ASN A 26 10.02 33.43 -33.40
N SER A 27 9.84 32.14 -33.72
CA SER A 27 10.84 31.07 -33.85
C SER A 27 12.17 31.19 -33.08
N ASP A 28 12.38 30.35 -32.06
CA ASP A 28 13.55 29.47 -31.91
C ASP A 28 13.37 28.46 -30.74
N SER A 29 13.65 27.20 -31.03
CA SER A 29 14.10 26.10 -30.15
C SER A 29 13.77 26.09 -28.65
N GLY A 30 12.79 25.28 -28.25
CA GLY A 30 12.63 24.88 -26.85
C GLY A 30 11.75 23.64 -26.71
N LYS A 31 12.36 22.49 -26.44
CA LYS A 31 11.69 21.20 -26.25
C LYS A 31 10.82 21.22 -24.99
N ASP A 32 9.54 21.50 -25.11
CA ASP A 32 8.58 21.11 -24.09
C ASP A 32 7.97 19.76 -24.43
N LYS A 33 8.68 18.72 -23.98
CA LYS A 33 8.07 17.41 -23.76
C LYS A 33 6.91 17.60 -22.78
N ARG A 34 5.69 17.66 -23.30
CA ARG A 34 4.51 17.28 -22.54
C ARG A 34 4.64 15.80 -22.20
N SER A 35 5.33 15.49 -21.11
CA SER A 35 5.10 14.25 -20.39
C SER A 35 3.71 14.37 -19.79
N SER A 36 2.78 13.67 -20.44
CA SER A 36 1.50 13.27 -19.87
C SER A 36 1.77 12.34 -18.69
N ASP A 37 2.16 12.89 -17.54
CA ASP A 37 2.08 12.16 -16.26
C ASP A 37 0.63 12.20 -15.78
N SER A 38 -0.20 11.40 -16.45
CA SER A 38 -1.44 10.88 -15.88
C SER A 38 -1.18 9.46 -15.40
N ALA A 39 -0.17 9.30 -14.55
CA ALA A 39 -0.08 8.18 -13.64
C ALA A 39 -0.57 8.72 -12.30
N GLY A 40 -1.76 8.28 -11.86
CA GLY A 40 -2.29 8.63 -10.55
C GLY A 40 -1.19 8.50 -9.51
N HIS A 41 -0.95 9.55 -8.74
CA HIS A 41 0.13 9.59 -7.75
C HIS A 41 -0.17 8.57 -6.64
N LYS A 42 0.19 7.30 -6.86
CA LYS A 42 0.26 6.31 -5.80
C LYS A 42 1.32 6.80 -4.81
N LYS A 43 0.90 7.01 -3.58
CA LYS A 43 1.83 7.42 -2.52
C LYS A 43 2.75 6.24 -2.20
N ALA A 44 4.03 6.38 -2.55
CA ALA A 44 5.07 5.42 -2.21
C ALA A 44 5.65 5.73 -0.83
N TYR A 45 5.70 4.71 0.02
CA TYR A 45 6.27 4.70 1.36
C TYR A 45 7.62 4.00 1.35
N ARG A 46 8.45 4.19 2.38
CA ARG A 46 9.70 3.42 2.53
C ARG A 46 9.47 2.19 3.40
N LEU A 47 10.14 1.07 3.10
CA LEU A 47 10.18 -0.05 4.06
C LEU A 47 10.62 0.45 5.46
N GLY A 48 9.87 0.07 6.49
CA GLY A 48 9.99 0.57 7.86
C GLY A 48 9.08 1.76 8.18
N GLU A 49 8.44 2.38 7.18
CA GLU A 49 7.44 3.44 7.37
C GLU A 49 6.04 2.83 7.55
N ALA A 50 5.32 3.30 8.56
CA ALA A 50 3.96 2.85 8.83
C ALA A 50 2.97 3.44 7.81
N SER A 51 1.94 2.66 7.46
CA SER A 51 0.80 3.16 6.71
C SER A 51 0.05 4.24 7.52
N PRO A 52 -0.71 5.14 6.87
CA PRO A 52 -1.80 5.84 7.55
C PRO A 52 -2.78 4.82 8.17
N PRO A 53 -3.58 5.22 9.17
CA PRO A 53 -4.62 4.35 9.72
C PRO A 53 -5.58 3.84 8.64
N GLN A 54 -5.74 2.53 8.59
CA GLN A 54 -6.70 1.82 7.73
C GLN A 54 -7.89 1.37 8.57
N GLU A 55 -9.04 1.22 7.94
CA GLU A 55 -10.20 0.58 8.56
C GLU A 55 -10.29 -0.87 8.10
N SER A 56 -10.65 -1.79 9.00
CA SER A 56 -10.86 -3.19 8.63
C SER A 56 -12.00 -3.33 7.63
N THR A 57 -11.75 -4.09 6.57
CA THR A 57 -12.74 -4.47 5.56
C THR A 57 -13.53 -5.72 5.97
N MET A 58 -13.08 -6.44 6.99
CA MET A 58 -13.71 -7.65 7.49
C MET A 58 -14.92 -7.35 8.37
N GLN A 59 -15.99 -8.13 8.22
CA GLN A 59 -17.20 -7.97 9.03
C GLN A 59 -16.94 -8.33 10.52
N SER A 60 -16.04 -9.27 10.79
CA SER A 60 -15.62 -9.70 12.14
C SER A 60 -14.98 -8.57 12.95
N SER A 61 -14.22 -7.69 12.30
CA SER A 61 -13.51 -6.57 12.91
C SER A 61 -13.97 -5.21 12.37
N LYS A 62 -15.22 -5.11 11.92
CA LYS A 62 -15.79 -3.86 11.42
C LYS A 62 -15.67 -2.73 12.44
N GLY A 63 -15.16 -1.58 12.00
CA GLY A 63 -14.93 -0.38 12.82
C GLY A 63 -13.59 -0.39 13.56
N SER A 64 -12.77 -1.43 13.40
CA SER A 64 -11.39 -1.45 13.87
C SER A 64 -10.50 -0.61 12.95
N LYS A 65 -9.51 0.05 13.53
CA LYS A 65 -8.47 0.77 12.81
C LYS A 65 -7.11 0.18 13.08
N PHE A 66 -6.28 0.06 12.05
CA PHE A 66 -4.95 -0.51 12.17
C PHE A 66 -3.95 0.23 11.28
N THR A 67 -2.66 -0.02 11.51
CA THR A 67 -1.58 0.39 10.61
C THR A 67 -0.70 -0.82 10.31
N VAL A 68 -0.11 -0.83 9.12
CA VAL A 68 0.86 -1.84 8.73
C VAL A 68 2.19 -1.18 8.43
N THR A 69 3.26 -1.79 8.92
CA THR A 69 4.64 -1.34 8.67
C THR A 69 5.43 -2.50 8.07
N PRO A 70 5.45 -2.67 6.74
CA PRO A 70 6.36 -3.60 6.08
C PRO A 70 7.80 -3.15 6.34
N THR A 71 8.60 -4.02 6.96
CA THR A 71 9.97 -3.71 7.40
C THR A 71 11.02 -4.31 6.47
N LYS A 72 10.70 -5.43 5.82
CA LYS A 72 11.62 -6.15 4.94
C LYS A 72 10.82 -7.01 3.97
N ALA A 73 11.27 -7.10 2.74
CA ALA A 73 10.86 -8.11 1.78
C ALA A 73 12.11 -8.82 1.27
N GLN A 74 12.09 -10.14 1.20
CA GLN A 74 13.23 -10.95 0.73
C GLN A 74 12.73 -12.08 -0.15
N THR A 75 13.22 -12.13 -1.38
CA THR A 75 13.02 -13.27 -2.26
C THR A 75 13.86 -14.44 -1.74
N GLY A 76 13.21 -15.58 -1.53
CA GLY A 76 13.87 -16.85 -1.22
C GLY A 76 14.40 -17.53 -2.47
N THR A 77 14.67 -18.81 -2.35
CA THR A 77 15.32 -19.63 -3.37
C THR A 77 14.43 -20.79 -3.80
N LYS A 78 14.79 -21.42 -4.92
CA LYS A 78 14.18 -22.70 -5.32
C LYS A 78 14.33 -23.77 -4.23
N ALA A 79 15.46 -23.80 -3.52
CA ALA A 79 15.66 -24.75 -2.43
C ALA A 79 14.68 -24.54 -1.27
N ASP A 80 14.20 -23.30 -1.06
CA ASP A 80 13.16 -23.03 -0.08
C ASP A 80 11.81 -23.60 -0.54
N MET A 81 11.47 -23.47 -1.84
CA MET A 81 10.28 -24.13 -2.40
C MET A 81 10.33 -25.64 -2.23
N ASP A 82 11.46 -26.27 -2.56
CA ASP A 82 11.61 -27.72 -2.51
C ASP A 82 11.48 -28.25 -1.07
N LYS A 83 11.76 -27.42 -0.06
CA LYS A 83 11.62 -27.73 1.38
C LYS A 83 10.30 -27.32 1.99
N SER A 84 9.48 -26.54 1.26
CA SER A 84 8.23 -25.99 1.79
C SER A 84 7.16 -27.04 2.09
N GLY A 85 7.28 -28.25 1.53
CA GLY A 85 6.24 -29.28 1.61
C GLY A 85 5.03 -29.03 0.70
N LEU A 86 5.04 -27.97 -0.11
CA LEU A 86 3.98 -27.68 -1.08
C LEU A 86 3.99 -28.66 -2.26
N ASP A 87 2.79 -29.11 -2.66
CA ASP A 87 2.59 -29.83 -3.91
C ASP A 87 2.68 -28.87 -5.09
N THR A 88 3.88 -28.76 -5.67
CA THR A 88 4.16 -27.92 -6.84
C THR A 88 3.83 -28.62 -8.16
N SER A 89 3.33 -29.87 -8.16
CA SER A 89 3.09 -30.63 -9.40
C SER A 89 1.97 -30.06 -10.28
N LYS A 90 1.08 -29.27 -9.68
CA LYS A 90 -0.05 -28.62 -10.36
C LYS A 90 0.29 -27.21 -10.85
N GLU A 91 1.44 -26.68 -10.45
CA GLU A 91 1.85 -25.34 -10.85
C GLU A 91 2.30 -25.33 -12.31
N LYS A 92 1.73 -24.41 -13.09
CA LYS A 92 2.00 -24.32 -14.53
C LYS A 92 3.39 -23.76 -14.83
N ARG A 93 4.00 -23.09 -13.84
CA ARG A 93 5.32 -22.46 -13.93
C ARG A 93 6.02 -22.59 -12.59
N PRO A 94 7.36 -22.71 -12.56
CA PRO A 94 8.11 -22.64 -11.33
C PRO A 94 7.86 -21.30 -10.62
N GLU A 95 7.74 -21.35 -9.30
CA GLU A 95 7.59 -20.19 -8.42
C GLU A 95 8.72 -20.18 -7.39
N VAL A 96 8.93 -19.03 -6.75
CA VAL A 96 9.83 -18.86 -5.61
C VAL A 96 9.15 -18.03 -4.54
N PRO A 97 9.47 -18.23 -3.24
CA PRO A 97 8.81 -17.50 -2.19
C PRO A 97 9.39 -16.08 -2.09
N VAL A 98 8.56 -15.14 -1.67
CA VAL A 98 8.95 -13.84 -1.14
C VAL A 98 8.45 -13.76 0.28
N TYR A 99 9.36 -13.57 1.22
CA TYR A 99 9.05 -13.39 2.62
C TYR A 99 8.91 -11.91 2.93
N VAL A 100 7.79 -11.51 3.50
CA VAL A 100 7.53 -10.13 3.92
C VAL A 100 7.39 -10.10 5.43
N TRP A 101 8.26 -9.34 6.09
CA TRP A 101 8.16 -9.05 7.52
C TRP A 101 7.44 -7.72 7.69
N ALA A 102 6.38 -7.73 8.47
CA ALA A 102 5.61 -6.53 8.78
C ALA A 102 5.30 -6.44 10.28
N THR A 103 5.01 -5.23 10.74
CA THR A 103 4.37 -5.00 12.03
C THR A 103 2.93 -4.55 11.78
N LEU A 104 1.98 -5.31 12.33
CA LEU A 104 0.58 -4.96 12.37
C LEU A 104 0.30 -4.30 13.72
N THR A 105 -0.23 -3.08 13.71
CA THR A 105 -0.58 -2.36 14.94
C THR A 105 -2.06 -2.05 14.95
N HIS A 106 -2.76 -2.51 15.98
CA HIS A 106 -4.15 -2.15 16.23
C HIS A 106 -4.21 -0.78 16.90
N GLN A 107 -4.88 0.17 16.25
CA GLN A 107 -4.94 1.55 16.70
C GLN A 107 -6.16 1.77 17.62
N SER A 108 -7.34 1.33 17.19
CA SER A 108 -8.59 1.57 17.91
C SER A 108 -9.75 0.69 17.40
N GLY A 109 -10.88 0.73 18.11
CA GLY A 109 -12.10 0.01 17.73
C GLY A 109 -12.16 -1.42 18.26
N LYS A 110 -12.93 -2.28 17.60
CA LYS A 110 -13.13 -3.68 17.98
C LYS A 110 -11.80 -4.45 17.92
N ALA A 111 -11.61 -5.47 18.75
CA ALA A 111 -10.44 -6.34 18.61
C ALA A 111 -10.40 -6.98 17.21
N MET A 112 -9.20 -7.13 16.65
CA MET A 112 -8.96 -7.66 15.30
C MET A 112 -8.08 -8.90 15.39
N GLU A 113 -8.35 -9.91 14.59
CA GLU A 113 -7.47 -11.08 14.48
C GLU A 113 -6.31 -10.75 13.54
N VAL A 114 -5.12 -11.31 13.78
CA VAL A 114 -3.97 -11.09 12.90
C VAL A 114 -4.27 -11.59 11.48
N GLY A 115 -5.04 -12.68 11.35
CA GLY A 115 -5.47 -13.25 10.07
C GLY A 115 -6.47 -12.41 9.29
N ASP A 116 -7.09 -11.38 9.89
CA ASP A 116 -7.94 -10.43 9.13
C ASP A 116 -7.13 -9.71 8.03
N MET A 117 -5.79 -9.74 8.09
CA MET A 117 -4.85 -9.14 7.13
C MET A 117 -4.44 -10.06 5.97
N ASP A 118 -4.78 -11.35 6.00
CA ASP A 118 -4.22 -12.35 5.08
C ASP A 118 -4.54 -12.04 3.61
N GLU A 119 -5.67 -11.37 3.35
CA GLU A 119 -6.08 -10.98 2.00
C GLU A 119 -5.62 -9.57 1.58
N ASP A 120 -5.11 -8.76 2.51
CA ASP A 120 -4.87 -7.35 2.26
C ASP A 120 -3.42 -7.04 1.85
N LEU A 121 -2.45 -7.85 2.28
CA LEU A 121 -1.07 -7.74 1.83
C LEU A 121 -0.87 -8.41 0.46
N VAL A 122 -0.13 -7.74 -0.40
CA VAL A 122 0.17 -8.18 -1.77
C VAL A 122 1.65 -7.93 -2.07
N VAL A 123 2.29 -8.84 -2.81
CA VAL A 123 3.59 -8.57 -3.43
C VAL A 123 3.36 -8.26 -4.90
N ARG A 124 3.85 -7.10 -5.35
CA ARG A 124 3.89 -6.75 -6.77
C ARG A 124 5.28 -7.02 -7.32
N THR A 125 5.36 -7.71 -8.44
CA THR A 125 6.62 -7.98 -9.14
C THR A 125 7.05 -6.83 -10.04
N ASP A 126 8.30 -6.86 -10.48
CA ASP A 126 8.87 -5.95 -11.48
C ASP A 126 8.15 -6.02 -12.84
N MET A 127 7.55 -7.16 -13.15
CA MET A 127 6.69 -7.36 -14.33
C MET A 127 5.22 -6.97 -14.08
N GLY A 128 4.89 -6.43 -12.90
CA GLY A 128 3.54 -5.98 -12.55
C GLY A 128 2.58 -7.08 -12.13
N VAL A 129 3.06 -8.32 -11.93
CA VAL A 129 2.24 -9.42 -11.39
C VAL A 129 1.96 -9.13 -9.92
N ARG A 130 0.70 -9.25 -9.49
CA ARG A 130 0.29 -9.07 -8.09
C ARG A 130 -0.02 -10.42 -7.48
N THR A 131 0.67 -10.78 -6.41
CA THR A 131 0.54 -12.08 -5.75
C THR A 131 0.08 -11.88 -4.31
N ARG A 132 -0.82 -12.75 -3.85
CA ARG A 132 -1.40 -12.70 -2.49
C ARG A 132 -0.64 -13.62 -1.56
N ALA A 133 -0.85 -13.42 -0.26
CA ALA A 133 -0.29 -14.30 0.75
C ALA A 133 -0.70 -15.74 0.49
N LEU A 134 0.22 -16.66 0.70
CA LEU A 134 -0.08 -18.07 0.60
C LEU A 134 -0.88 -18.51 1.84
N VAL A 135 -2.19 -18.66 1.68
CA VAL A 135 -3.07 -19.24 2.71
C VAL A 135 -3.16 -20.74 2.44
N VAL A 136 -2.40 -21.56 3.17
CA VAL A 136 -2.43 -23.01 2.97
C VAL A 136 -3.48 -23.65 3.88
N VAL A 137 -4.61 -24.02 3.29
CA VAL A 137 -5.80 -24.47 4.03
C VAL A 137 -5.66 -25.90 4.61
N MET A 138 -4.63 -26.67 4.24
CA MET A 138 -4.54 -28.12 4.56
C MET A 138 -3.09 -28.62 4.79
N GLY A 139 -2.21 -27.79 5.33
CA GLY A 139 -0.81 -28.14 5.65
C GLY A 139 0.08 -26.91 5.54
N GLU A 140 0.75 -26.53 6.62
CA GLU A 140 1.57 -25.31 6.59
C GLU A 140 2.74 -25.51 5.64
N ALA A 141 2.88 -24.62 4.65
CA ALA A 141 4.14 -24.53 3.94
C ALA A 141 5.21 -24.14 4.96
N GLU A 142 6.22 -25.00 5.13
CA GLU A 142 7.24 -24.78 6.15
C GLU A 142 8.30 -23.82 5.61
N TRP A 143 8.27 -22.58 6.10
CA TRP A 143 9.26 -21.56 5.77
C TRP A 143 10.17 -21.33 6.99
N PRO A 144 11.37 -21.95 7.06
CA PRO A 144 12.20 -21.92 8.27
C PRO A 144 12.62 -20.50 8.68
N ASN A 145 12.66 -19.55 7.74
CA ASN A 145 13.03 -18.16 7.99
C ASN A 145 11.81 -17.22 8.16
N CYS A 146 10.59 -17.75 8.03
CA CYS A 146 9.35 -16.98 8.03
C CYS A 146 8.22 -17.83 8.65
N PRO A 147 8.25 -18.08 9.96
CA PRO A 147 7.19 -18.84 10.60
C PRO A 147 5.86 -18.12 10.40
N ALA A 148 4.82 -18.90 10.08
CA ALA A 148 3.47 -18.36 9.90
C ALA A 148 3.02 -17.62 11.18
N PRO A 149 2.33 -16.48 11.05
CA PRO A 149 1.80 -15.79 12.22
C PRO A 149 0.69 -16.62 12.86
N ASP A 150 0.48 -16.44 14.17
CA ASP A 150 -0.74 -16.92 14.84
C ASP A 150 -1.93 -16.07 14.35
N THR A 151 -2.59 -16.53 13.29
CA THR A 151 -3.70 -15.81 12.64
C THR A 151 -4.89 -15.60 13.58
N GLY A 152 -5.12 -16.52 14.52
CA GLY A 152 -6.19 -16.43 15.53
C GLY A 152 -5.88 -15.47 16.67
N LYS A 153 -4.65 -14.96 16.76
CA LYS A 153 -4.27 -13.99 17.79
C LYS A 153 -5.07 -12.70 17.64
N LYS A 154 -5.71 -12.28 18.74
CA LYS A 154 -6.46 -11.03 18.80
C LYS A 154 -5.60 -9.88 19.28
N LEU A 155 -5.63 -8.78 18.53
CA LEU A 155 -5.03 -7.50 18.88
C LEU A 155 -6.13 -6.53 19.34
N SER A 156 -5.93 -5.99 20.54
CA SER A 156 -6.71 -4.90 21.13
C SER A 156 -6.04 -3.54 20.86
N PRO A 157 -6.75 -2.41 21.05
CA PRO A 157 -6.18 -1.08 20.85
C PRO A 157 -4.82 -0.87 21.52
N GLY A 158 -3.85 -0.38 20.74
CA GLY A 158 -2.47 -0.15 21.14
C GLY A 158 -1.55 -1.38 21.03
N GLN A 159 -2.09 -2.57 20.82
CA GLN A 159 -1.28 -3.78 20.66
C GLN A 159 -0.70 -3.87 19.24
N SER A 160 0.48 -4.48 19.14
CA SER A 160 1.14 -4.74 17.86
C SER A 160 1.65 -6.17 17.79
N GLU A 161 1.67 -6.73 16.59
CA GLU A 161 2.25 -8.03 16.29
C GLU A 161 3.24 -7.92 15.14
N LYS A 162 4.39 -8.59 15.28
CA LYS A 162 5.31 -8.81 14.18
C LYS A 162 4.90 -10.08 13.46
N ILE A 163 4.67 -9.97 12.16
CA ILE A 163 4.26 -11.07 11.30
C ILE A 163 5.30 -11.31 10.22
N CYS A 164 5.39 -12.56 9.77
CA CYS A 164 6.09 -12.90 8.56
C CYS A 164 5.13 -13.66 7.65
N THR A 165 4.97 -13.19 6.42
CA THR A 165 4.04 -13.78 5.46
C THR A 165 4.80 -14.15 4.19
N ALA A 166 4.57 -15.37 3.70
CA ALA A 166 5.14 -15.86 2.45
C ALA A 166 4.17 -15.64 1.28
N PHE A 167 4.73 -15.20 0.16
CA PHE A 167 4.06 -14.99 -1.11
C PHE A 167 4.79 -15.83 -2.16
N LEU A 168 4.09 -16.30 -3.19
CA LEU A 168 4.74 -16.95 -4.32
C LEU A 168 4.80 -15.98 -5.49
N ILE A 169 5.96 -15.89 -6.15
CA ILE A 169 6.12 -15.14 -7.40
C ILE A 169 6.68 -16.08 -8.47
N PRO A 170 6.39 -15.83 -9.76
CA PRO A 170 6.99 -16.63 -10.83
C PRO A 170 8.53 -16.56 -10.80
N GLU A 171 9.18 -17.69 -11.02
CA GLU A 171 10.64 -17.77 -11.07
C GLU A 171 11.21 -16.79 -12.12
N GLY A 172 12.30 -16.12 -11.76
CA GLY A 172 12.97 -15.11 -12.59
C GLY A 172 12.40 -13.69 -12.46
N GLN A 173 11.25 -13.50 -11.81
CA GLN A 173 10.74 -12.18 -11.45
C GLN A 173 11.29 -11.74 -10.09
N LYS A 174 11.23 -10.43 -9.83
CA LYS A 174 11.65 -9.85 -8.55
C LYS A 174 10.48 -9.19 -7.85
N ALA A 175 10.46 -9.24 -6.53
CA ALA A 175 9.57 -8.39 -5.75
C ALA A 175 9.95 -6.93 -5.97
N ALA A 176 9.03 -6.13 -6.52
CA ALA A 176 9.23 -4.71 -6.76
C ALA A 176 8.60 -3.84 -5.68
N ALA A 177 7.48 -4.29 -5.08
CA ALA A 177 6.83 -3.60 -3.99
C ALA A 177 6.03 -4.55 -3.10
N VAL A 178 5.90 -4.19 -1.82
CA VAL A 178 4.82 -4.67 -0.95
C VAL A 178 3.67 -3.68 -1.07
N GLU A 179 2.46 -4.18 -1.25
CA GLU A 179 1.25 -3.38 -1.36
C GLU A 179 0.28 -3.73 -0.23
N LEU A 180 -0.48 -2.73 0.22
CA LEU A 180 -1.62 -2.91 1.10
C LEU A 180 -2.90 -2.52 0.36
N SER A 181 -3.80 -3.48 0.21
CA SER A 181 -5.15 -3.26 -0.30
C SER A 181 -5.91 -2.31 0.62
N GLN A 182 -6.64 -1.36 0.02
CA GLN A 182 -7.51 -0.41 0.73
C GLN A 182 -8.99 -0.62 0.33
N GLY A 183 -9.33 -1.83 -0.10
CA GLY A 183 -10.62 -2.17 -0.70
C GLY A 183 -10.67 -1.94 -2.22
N PHE A 184 -11.81 -2.23 -2.84
CA PHE A 184 -11.96 -2.29 -4.30
C PHE A 184 -11.87 -0.93 -5.02
N SER A 185 -12.20 0.17 -4.34
CA SER A 185 -12.33 1.50 -4.95
C SER A 185 -11.11 2.40 -4.78
N SER A 186 -10.12 1.94 -4.03
CA SER A 186 -8.96 2.75 -3.63
C SER A 186 -7.70 2.15 -4.22
N ASP A 187 -6.78 3.02 -4.66
CA ASP A 187 -5.45 2.57 -5.03
C ASP A 187 -4.75 1.95 -3.80
N PRO A 188 -3.96 0.87 -3.99
CA PRO A 188 -3.21 0.29 -2.89
C PRO A 188 -2.12 1.26 -2.39
N LEU A 189 -1.82 1.19 -1.09
CA LEU A 189 -0.60 1.79 -0.56
C LEU A 189 0.59 0.94 -0.96
N GLU A 190 1.74 1.56 -1.20
CA GLU A 190 2.89 0.86 -1.77
C GLU A 190 4.18 1.16 -1.01
N TRP A 191 4.95 0.10 -0.74
CA TRP A 191 6.32 0.15 -0.22
C TRP A 191 7.26 -0.49 -1.24
N PRO A 192 7.94 0.30 -2.10
CA PRO A 192 8.90 -0.23 -3.04
C PRO A 192 10.01 -1.01 -2.34
N VAL A 193 10.33 -2.17 -2.88
CA VAL A 193 11.45 -3.00 -2.44
C VAL A 193 12.68 -2.52 -3.21
N THR A 194 13.57 -1.81 -2.53
CA THR A 194 14.87 -1.49 -3.10
C THR A 194 15.74 -2.74 -3.07
N GLY A 195 16.02 -3.28 -4.26
CA GLY A 195 16.97 -4.38 -4.45
C GLY A 195 18.42 -3.96 -4.31
#